data_AF-A0A354MVH2-F1
#
_entry.id   AF-A0A354MVH2-F1
#
_cell.length_a   1.000
_cell.length_b   1.000
_cell.length_c   1.000
_cell.angle_alpha   90.00
_cell.angle_beta   90.00
_cell.angle_gamma   90.00
#
_symmetry.space_group_name_H-M   'P 1'
#
loop_
_entity.id
_entity.type
_entity.pdbx_description
1 polymer ?
#
loop_
_entity_poly.entity_id
_entity_poly.type
_entity_poly.pdbx_seq_one_letter_code
_entity_poly.pdbx_strand_id
1 'polypeptide(L)'
;MEISQYISYGVYAVAALFLLIGLIRGLCRGFGKEFLSLFTLALSAVVSFAVCTRAYPQVHEYLAGKTVGSLLAETPWQLTGTLADSLNNLGIDTAEIVFALPITIVVLPVAFVTLTLLLQFILGILRLIFDLIFFRGKKNGASRLGGMILGIARGGVVAALLLLPLSGMLSLAKDSVAIVREEMGEDADVVVYYEEYAKETAENNFLPDLIMQAGGEYVYSSLTTVNVDGPRQDMRNSFKSLIGAACDVFKLNGADFTALTPENEAAVRSLVGRLGENPQLAKLVAGLAKAVSEASKGEDFSLNLGDPYDGFVVSFLDVFHDSDATNIEGDMRTLSEVYILLSDNGVLPAFTEDSDAVVDKLTAKDEDGTTVITKVIAELRANERTKPLVTELTKFSVSLMAGEIGMEGVSEETYESVKSGVKELLTIKKEEKTEEEYKEEVKNTLDKTLKDNDIAVSEDIIDEMAQYVTDNYEDLHLDEIDDIDDDKVSDVLISYYDAYLKYLDNMNN
;
A
#
# COMPACT_ATOMS: atom_id res chain seq x y z
N MET A 1 -21.18 33.40 13.70
CA MET A 1 -20.26 32.85 14.71
C MET A 1 -20.09 31.40 14.33
N GLU A 2 -18.92 31.04 13.82
CA GLU A 2 -18.65 29.74 13.21
C GLU A 2 -18.66 28.64 14.29
N ILE A 3 -19.08 27.43 13.93
CA ILE A 3 -19.21 26.29 14.86
C ILE A 3 -17.86 25.96 15.54
N SER A 4 -16.76 26.13 14.81
CA SER A 4 -15.39 26.00 15.28
C SER A 4 -15.07 26.89 16.50
N GLN A 5 -15.63 28.12 16.56
CA GLN A 5 -15.44 29.03 17.69
C GLN A 5 -16.16 28.53 18.95
N TYR A 6 -17.33 27.93 18.82
CA TYR A 6 -18.05 27.35 19.96
C TYR A 6 -17.28 26.18 20.59
N ILE A 7 -16.66 25.34 19.76
CA ILE A 7 -15.82 24.23 20.22
C ILE A 7 -14.60 24.78 20.98
N SER A 8 -13.92 25.77 20.41
CA SER A 8 -12.78 26.43 21.04
C SER A 8 -13.14 27.05 22.41
N TYR A 9 -14.25 27.80 22.50
CA TYR A 9 -14.75 28.33 23.78
C TYR A 9 -15.13 27.23 24.76
N GLY A 10 -15.69 26.12 24.29
CA GLY A 10 -15.99 24.94 25.11
C GLY A 10 -14.73 24.37 25.77
N VAL A 11 -13.63 24.22 25.02
CA VAL A 11 -12.34 23.74 25.53
C VAL A 11 -11.81 24.68 26.64
N TYR A 12 -11.83 26.00 26.41
CA TYR A 12 -11.43 26.98 27.43
C TYR A 12 -12.33 26.94 28.67
N ALA A 13 -13.65 26.81 28.49
CA ALA A 13 -14.60 26.75 29.59
C ALA A 13 -14.38 25.50 30.47
N VAL A 14 -14.12 24.35 29.85
CA VAL A 14 -13.80 23.10 30.56
C VAL A 14 -12.50 23.26 31.35
N ALA A 15 -11.44 23.78 30.74
CA ALA A 15 -10.17 24.01 31.44
C ALA A 15 -10.33 24.98 32.62
N ALA A 16 -11.00 26.12 32.40
CA ALA A 16 -11.28 27.11 33.44
C ALA A 16 -12.09 26.51 34.60
N LEU A 17 -13.10 25.71 34.30
CA LEU A 17 -13.92 25.03 35.31
C LEU A 17 -13.07 24.12 36.20
N PHE A 18 -12.19 23.30 35.63
CA PHE A 18 -11.34 22.40 36.41
C PHE A 18 -10.26 23.14 37.21
N LEU A 19 -9.72 24.23 36.69
CA LEU A 19 -8.82 25.11 37.43
C LEU A 19 -9.53 25.76 38.63
N LEU A 20 -10.77 26.25 38.44
CA LEU A 20 -11.57 26.83 39.52
C LEU A 20 -11.97 25.79 40.58
N ILE A 21 -12.42 24.61 40.17
CA ILE A 21 -12.69 23.49 41.08
C ILE A 21 -11.43 23.13 41.86
N GLY A 22 -10.29 23.05 41.18
CA GLY A 22 -8.98 22.80 41.77
C GLY A 22 -8.60 23.84 42.82
N LEU A 23 -8.74 25.12 42.47
CA LEU A 23 -8.48 26.27 43.34
C LEU A 23 -9.32 26.20 44.63
N ILE A 24 -10.65 26.08 44.50
CA ILE A 24 -11.58 26.04 45.63
C ILE A 24 -11.26 24.83 46.52
N ARG A 25 -11.06 23.66 45.90
CA ARG A 25 -10.74 22.43 46.62
C ARG A 25 -9.41 22.54 47.36
N GLY A 26 -8.39 23.11 46.73
CA GLY A 26 -7.06 23.34 47.30
C GLY A 26 -7.10 24.26 48.52
N LEU A 27 -7.84 25.37 48.44
CA LEU A 27 -8.10 26.28 49.57
C LEU A 27 -8.77 25.57 50.74
N CYS A 28 -9.79 24.75 50.46
CA CYS A 28 -10.53 24.02 51.48
C CYS A 28 -9.69 22.90 52.12
N ARG A 29 -8.86 22.19 51.34
CA ARG A 29 -8.16 20.97 51.79
C ARG A 29 -6.76 21.24 52.36
N GLY A 30 -6.07 22.28 51.92
CA GLY A 30 -4.71 22.62 52.35
C GLY A 30 -3.63 21.73 51.73
N PHE A 31 -2.37 22.17 51.83
CA PHE A 31 -1.22 21.61 51.10
C PHE A 31 -1.10 20.07 51.17
N GLY A 32 -0.97 19.48 52.36
CA GLY A 32 -0.66 18.05 52.48
C GLY A 32 -1.74 17.13 51.88
N LYS A 33 -3.02 17.50 52.04
CA LYS A 33 -4.12 16.76 51.41
C LYS A 33 -4.12 16.96 49.90
N GLU A 34 -3.89 18.16 49.39
CA GLU A 34 -3.91 18.35 47.94
C GLU A 34 -2.70 17.73 47.25
N PHE A 35 -1.53 17.74 47.89
CA PHE A 35 -0.34 17.03 47.43
C PHE A 35 -0.59 15.53 47.27
N LEU A 36 -1.11 14.88 48.31
CA LEU A 36 -1.47 13.47 48.25
C LEU A 36 -2.51 13.21 47.13
N SER A 37 -3.38 14.19 46.86
CA SER A 37 -4.33 14.07 45.76
C SER A 37 -3.75 14.12 44.38
N LEU A 38 -2.77 15.00 44.18
CA LEU A 38 -2.06 15.12 42.94
C LEU A 38 -1.21 13.87 42.72
N PHE A 39 -0.60 13.35 43.77
CA PHE A 39 0.14 12.10 43.75
C PHE A 39 -0.72 10.90 43.34
N THR A 40 -1.91 10.70 43.94
CA THR A 40 -2.79 9.60 43.52
C THR A 40 -3.25 9.75 42.07
N LEU A 41 -3.44 10.99 41.59
CA LEU A 41 -3.84 11.25 40.21
C LEU A 41 -2.71 10.86 39.25
N ALA A 42 -1.48 11.29 39.54
CA ALA A 42 -0.30 10.92 38.77
C ALA A 42 -0.09 9.40 38.77
N LEU A 43 -0.21 8.75 39.93
CA LEU A 43 -0.12 7.30 40.04
C LEU A 43 -1.21 6.60 39.21
N SER A 44 -2.45 7.11 39.25
CA SER A 44 -3.55 6.57 38.45
C SER A 44 -3.25 6.66 36.97
N ALA A 45 -2.80 7.82 36.50
CA ALA A 45 -2.42 8.02 35.10
C ALA A 45 -1.28 7.10 34.67
N VAL A 46 -0.23 6.93 35.48
CA VAL A 46 0.89 6.03 35.18
C VAL A 46 0.42 4.57 35.09
N VAL A 47 -0.40 4.12 36.04
CA VAL A 47 -0.95 2.76 36.01
C VAL A 47 -1.86 2.57 34.80
N SER A 48 -2.75 3.52 34.51
CA SER A 48 -3.63 3.46 33.34
C SER A 48 -2.85 3.44 32.03
N PHE A 49 -1.81 4.26 31.91
CA PHE A 49 -0.93 4.27 30.75
C PHE A 49 -0.25 2.91 30.57
N ALA A 50 0.32 2.34 31.64
CA ALA A 50 0.95 1.03 31.59
C ALA A 50 -0.03 -0.11 31.25
N VAL A 51 -1.28 -0.02 31.73
CA VAL A 51 -2.35 -0.97 31.40
C VAL A 51 -2.74 -0.83 29.93
N CYS A 52 -3.10 0.37 29.45
CA CYS A 52 -3.54 0.59 28.08
C CYS A 52 -2.47 0.24 27.04
N THR A 53 -1.20 0.58 27.29
CA THR A 53 -0.09 0.28 26.37
C THR A 53 0.30 -1.20 26.33
N ARG A 54 -0.07 -2.00 27.34
CA ARG A 54 0.23 -3.45 27.41
C ARG A 54 -0.96 -4.35 27.15
N ALA A 55 -2.18 -3.89 27.45
CA ALA A 55 -3.41 -4.64 27.28
C ALA A 55 -3.97 -4.56 25.85
N TYR A 56 -3.33 -3.79 24.96
CA TYR A 56 -3.77 -3.64 23.58
C TYR A 56 -4.10 -4.97 22.89
N PRO A 57 -3.24 -6.02 22.92
CA PRO A 57 -3.55 -7.27 22.23
C PRO A 57 -4.85 -7.92 22.72
N GLN A 58 -5.12 -7.84 24.03
CA GLN A 58 -6.29 -8.44 24.66
C GLN A 58 -7.57 -7.63 24.39
N VAL A 59 -7.44 -6.31 24.31
CA VAL A 59 -8.55 -5.40 23.99
C VAL A 59 -8.90 -5.48 22.51
N HIS A 60 -7.90 -5.59 21.64
CA HIS A 60 -8.08 -5.78 20.21
C HIS A 60 -8.75 -7.13 19.91
N GLU A 61 -8.24 -8.25 20.42
CA GLU A 61 -8.84 -9.59 20.21
C GLU A 61 -10.31 -9.65 20.69
N TYR A 62 -10.61 -9.03 21.84
CA TYR A 62 -11.96 -8.98 22.39
C TYR A 62 -12.92 -8.07 21.58
N LEU A 63 -12.43 -6.93 21.08
CA LEU A 63 -13.25 -5.95 20.36
C LEU A 63 -13.41 -6.29 18.86
N ALA A 64 -12.33 -6.74 18.21
CA ALA A 64 -12.32 -7.23 16.83
C ALA A 64 -13.16 -8.51 16.69
N GLY A 65 -13.14 -9.40 17.70
CA GLY A 65 -13.79 -10.70 17.63
C GLY A 65 -15.32 -10.71 17.77
N LYS A 66 -15.99 -9.71 18.38
CA LYS A 66 -17.43 -9.86 18.72
C LYS A 66 -18.35 -8.63 18.76
N THR A 67 -17.85 -7.39 18.72
CA THR A 67 -18.74 -6.26 19.09
C THR A 67 -18.56 -4.96 18.30
N VAL A 68 -17.40 -4.74 17.66
CA VAL A 68 -17.14 -3.47 16.96
C VAL A 68 -17.66 -3.47 15.53
N GLY A 69 -17.74 -4.62 14.84
CA GLY A 69 -18.36 -4.70 13.50
C GLY A 69 -19.81 -4.21 13.48
N SER A 70 -20.61 -4.55 14.51
CA SER A 70 -21.99 -4.08 14.63
C SER A 70 -22.11 -2.61 15.08
N LEU A 71 -21.23 -2.14 15.97
CA LEU A 71 -21.20 -0.73 16.41
C LEU A 71 -20.65 0.22 15.32
N LEU A 72 -19.74 -0.23 14.46
CA LEU A 72 -19.23 0.54 13.32
C LEU A 72 -20.20 0.51 12.13
N ALA A 73 -20.97 -0.57 11.94
CA ALA A 73 -22.06 -0.63 10.97
C ALA A 73 -23.22 0.35 11.28
N GLU A 74 -23.39 0.76 12.55
CA GLU A 74 -24.44 1.69 12.99
C GLU A 74 -23.94 3.15 13.17
N THR A 75 -22.67 3.46 12.91
CA THR A 75 -22.08 4.82 13.02
C THR A 75 -21.64 5.37 11.65
N PRO A 76 -21.22 6.65 11.51
CA PRO A 76 -20.68 7.19 10.24
C PRO A 76 -19.47 6.43 9.65
N TRP A 77 -18.94 5.42 10.36
CA TRP A 77 -17.88 4.51 9.93
C TRP A 77 -18.40 3.27 9.19
N GLN A 78 -19.61 3.34 8.63
CA GLN A 78 -20.22 2.27 7.82
C GLN A 78 -19.30 1.73 6.73
N LEU A 79 -18.52 2.60 6.09
CA LEU A 79 -17.51 2.22 5.09
C LEU A 79 -16.51 1.18 5.61
N THR A 80 -16.11 1.28 6.88
CA THR A 80 -15.14 0.37 7.52
C THR A 80 -15.75 -1.01 7.76
N GLY A 81 -17.03 -1.07 8.13
CA GLY A 81 -17.78 -2.32 8.26
C GLY A 81 -18.09 -2.96 6.91
N THR A 82 -18.54 -2.19 5.92
CA THR A 82 -18.82 -2.68 4.56
C THR A 82 -17.56 -3.17 3.86
N LEU A 83 -16.42 -2.49 4.04
CA LEU A 83 -15.13 -2.93 3.52
C LEU A 83 -14.69 -4.23 4.21
N ALA A 84 -14.77 -4.30 5.54
CA ALA A 84 -14.44 -5.52 6.28
C ALA A 84 -15.32 -6.71 5.87
N ASP A 85 -16.63 -6.51 5.71
CA ASP A 85 -17.56 -7.55 5.27
C ASP A 85 -17.27 -7.99 3.82
N SER A 86 -16.93 -7.05 2.94
CA SER A 86 -16.55 -7.35 1.55
C SER A 86 -15.24 -8.14 1.48
N LEU A 87 -14.24 -7.76 2.29
CA LEU A 87 -12.96 -8.48 2.37
C LEU A 87 -13.12 -9.85 3.03
N ASN A 88 -13.94 -9.97 4.08
CA ASN A 88 -14.26 -11.25 4.72
C ASN A 88 -15.01 -12.20 3.78
N ASN A 89 -15.92 -11.67 2.95
CA ASN A 89 -16.60 -12.46 1.92
C ASN A 89 -15.64 -12.97 0.83
N LEU A 90 -14.50 -12.30 0.65
CA LEU A 90 -13.40 -12.73 -0.22
C LEU A 90 -12.39 -13.64 0.52
N GLY A 91 -12.68 -14.08 1.75
CA GLY A 91 -11.79 -14.94 2.54
C GLY A 91 -10.57 -14.22 3.13
N ILE A 92 -10.52 -12.88 3.06
CA ILE A 92 -9.37 -12.08 3.48
C ILE A 92 -9.51 -11.70 4.96
N ASP A 93 -8.69 -12.30 5.83
CA ASP A 93 -8.62 -11.98 7.27
C ASP A 93 -7.92 -10.63 7.52
N THR A 94 -8.59 -9.54 7.15
CA THR A 94 -8.12 -8.14 7.30
C THR A 94 -8.91 -7.34 8.32
N ALA A 95 -9.89 -7.98 8.98
CA ALA A 95 -10.68 -7.41 10.06
C ALA A 95 -9.77 -6.78 11.14
N GLU A 96 -8.66 -7.44 11.48
CA GLU A 96 -7.68 -6.94 12.44
C GLU A 96 -7.10 -5.56 12.05
N ILE A 97 -6.82 -5.31 10.77
CA ILE A 97 -6.24 -4.06 10.25
C ILE A 97 -7.30 -2.96 10.15
N VAL A 98 -8.46 -3.31 9.55
CA VAL A 98 -9.56 -2.39 9.29
C VAL A 98 -10.21 -1.89 10.59
N PHE A 99 -10.23 -2.73 11.64
CA PHE A 99 -10.71 -2.33 12.97
C PHE A 99 -9.63 -1.74 13.88
N ALA A 100 -8.34 -2.02 13.67
CA ALA A 100 -7.26 -1.51 14.52
C ALA A 100 -7.16 0.02 14.49
N LEU A 101 -7.36 0.68 13.35
CA LEU A 101 -7.21 2.13 13.20
C LEU A 101 -8.19 2.95 14.08
N PRO A 102 -9.53 2.80 13.95
CA PRO A 102 -10.45 3.54 14.80
C PRO A 102 -10.34 3.17 16.29
N ILE A 103 -10.03 1.90 16.61
CA ILE A 103 -9.84 1.44 17.99
C ILE A 103 -8.59 2.10 18.62
N THR A 104 -7.48 2.16 17.91
CA THR A 104 -6.22 2.68 18.45
C THR A 104 -6.19 4.19 18.53
N ILE A 105 -6.72 4.89 17.51
CA ILE A 105 -6.67 6.35 17.41
C ILE A 105 -7.69 7.01 18.34
N VAL A 106 -8.84 6.36 18.60
CA VAL A 106 -9.94 6.93 19.39
C VAL A 106 -10.18 6.18 20.70
N VAL A 107 -10.39 4.86 20.65
CA VAL A 107 -10.86 4.09 21.82
C VAL A 107 -9.78 3.99 22.89
N LEU A 108 -8.52 3.74 22.54
CA LEU A 108 -7.43 3.61 23.53
C LEU A 108 -7.15 4.91 24.29
N PRO A 109 -7.02 6.08 23.65
CA PRO A 109 -6.93 7.36 24.36
C PRO A 109 -8.12 7.62 25.30
N VAL A 110 -9.34 7.32 24.87
CA VAL A 110 -10.55 7.49 25.71
C VAL A 110 -10.56 6.50 26.87
N ALA A 111 -10.16 5.25 26.63
CA ALA A 111 -10.04 4.22 27.66
C ALA A 111 -8.97 4.58 28.69
N PHE A 112 -7.85 5.15 28.26
CA PHE A 112 -6.80 5.67 29.15
C PHE A 112 -7.35 6.74 30.11
N VAL A 113 -8.10 7.71 29.59
CA VAL A 113 -8.73 8.75 30.42
C VAL A 113 -9.75 8.14 31.38
N THR A 114 -10.61 7.26 30.86
CA THR A 114 -11.66 6.61 31.65
C THR A 114 -11.07 5.79 32.80
N LEU A 115 -10.05 4.96 32.50
CA LEU A 115 -9.34 4.15 33.49
C LEU A 115 -8.62 5.02 34.52
N THR A 116 -8.02 6.14 34.09
CA THR A 116 -7.36 7.09 35.00
C THR A 116 -8.36 7.67 36.00
N LEU A 117 -9.55 8.07 35.54
CA LEU A 117 -10.60 8.60 36.39
C LEU A 117 -11.18 7.53 37.34
N LEU A 118 -11.36 6.31 36.85
CA LEU A 118 -11.84 5.18 37.66
C LEU A 118 -10.84 4.82 38.77
N LEU A 119 -9.56 4.66 38.44
CA LEU A 119 -8.50 4.41 39.42
C LEU A 119 -8.39 5.56 40.42
N GLN A 120 -8.47 6.80 39.94
CA GLN A 120 -8.44 7.98 40.81
C GLN A 120 -9.67 8.03 41.74
N PHE A 121 -10.83 7.55 41.31
CA PHE A 121 -12.02 7.41 42.16
C PHE A 121 -11.79 6.36 43.25
N ILE A 122 -11.29 5.17 42.89
CA ILE A 122 -10.98 4.08 43.83
C ILE A 122 -9.92 4.51 44.85
N LEU A 123 -8.78 5.05 44.39
CA LEU A 123 -7.74 5.59 45.26
C LEU A 123 -8.26 6.77 46.08
N GLY A 124 -9.20 7.55 45.54
CA GLY A 124 -9.90 8.61 46.25
C GLY A 124 -10.68 8.11 47.47
N ILE A 125 -11.36 6.97 47.36
CA ILE A 125 -12.07 6.33 48.48
C ILE A 125 -11.08 5.86 49.55
N LEU A 126 -10.03 5.13 49.15
CA LEU A 126 -8.99 4.66 50.07
C LEU A 126 -8.30 5.82 50.78
N ARG A 127 -8.07 6.91 50.05
CA ARG A 127 -7.50 8.11 50.61
C ARG A 127 -8.43 8.83 51.56
N LEU A 128 -9.74 8.86 51.34
CA LEU A 128 -10.68 9.47 52.30
C LEU A 128 -10.55 8.81 53.68
N ILE A 129 -10.33 7.50 53.72
CA ILE A 129 -10.05 6.74 54.95
C ILE A 129 -8.72 7.19 55.57
N PHE A 130 -7.66 7.32 54.76
CA PHE A 130 -6.34 7.79 55.22
C PHE A 130 -6.36 9.23 55.75
N ASP A 131 -7.06 10.14 55.05
CA ASP A 131 -7.22 11.55 55.42
C ASP A 131 -7.96 11.72 56.76
N LEU A 132 -8.78 10.74 57.17
CA LEU A 132 -9.57 10.73 58.40
C LEU A 132 -8.73 10.29 59.63
N ILE A 133 -7.68 9.50 59.39
CA ILE A 133 -6.77 8.96 60.40
C ILE A 133 -5.58 9.90 60.64
N PHE A 134 -4.91 10.38 59.58
CA PHE A 134 -3.60 11.05 59.70
C PHE A 134 -3.63 12.58 59.69
N PHE A 135 -4.67 13.20 59.12
CA PHE A 135 -4.70 14.67 58.93
C PHE A 135 -5.77 15.36 59.78
N ARG A 136 -5.60 15.29 61.11
CA ARG A 136 -6.42 16.01 62.11
C ARG A 136 -5.66 17.23 62.64
N GLY A 137 -6.06 18.44 62.23
CA GLY A 137 -5.45 19.68 62.71
C GLY A 137 -6.04 20.95 62.09
N LYS A 138 -5.95 22.09 62.80
CA LYS A 138 -6.33 23.41 62.26
C LYS A 138 -5.31 23.85 61.21
N LYS A 139 -5.80 24.39 60.08
CA LYS A 139 -4.98 24.79 58.93
C LYS A 139 -4.59 26.26 59.03
N ASN A 140 -3.29 26.53 58.90
CA ASN A 140 -2.74 27.90 58.88
C ASN A 140 -2.83 28.52 57.48
N GLY A 141 -2.72 29.85 57.38
CA GLY A 141 -2.83 30.60 56.11
C GLY A 141 -1.88 30.12 55.01
N ALA A 142 -0.61 29.85 55.34
CA ALA A 142 0.38 29.32 54.40
C ALA A 142 -0.02 27.93 53.84
N SER A 143 -0.63 27.07 54.65
CA SER A 143 -1.10 25.74 54.22
C SER A 143 -2.27 25.85 53.24
N ARG A 144 -3.13 26.87 53.38
CA ARG A 144 -4.23 27.13 52.45
C ARG A 144 -3.72 27.65 51.10
N LEU A 145 -2.76 28.58 51.14
CA LEU A 145 -2.16 29.14 49.92
C LEU A 145 -1.37 28.07 49.13
N GLY A 146 -0.57 27.24 49.82
CA GLY A 146 0.09 26.10 49.19
C GLY A 146 -0.90 25.05 48.66
N GLY A 147 -2.01 24.82 49.37
CA GLY A 147 -3.10 23.96 48.91
C GLY A 147 -3.78 24.48 47.65
N MET A 148 -3.97 25.79 47.55
CA MET A 148 -4.55 26.45 46.36
C MET A 148 -3.69 26.23 45.12
N ILE A 149 -2.37 26.47 45.23
CA ILE A 149 -1.43 26.28 44.11
C ILE A 149 -1.44 24.82 43.62
N LEU A 150 -1.35 23.86 44.54
CA LEU A 150 -1.44 22.44 44.19
C LEU A 150 -2.81 22.05 43.63
N GLY A 151 -3.87 22.68 44.11
CA GLY A 151 -5.23 22.47 43.60
C GLY A 151 -5.39 22.95 42.16
N ILE A 152 -4.84 24.13 41.83
CA ILE A 152 -4.79 24.65 40.45
C ILE A 152 -3.95 23.71 39.57
N ALA A 153 -2.75 23.32 40.01
CA ALA A 153 -1.89 22.41 39.26
C ALA A 153 -2.61 21.09 38.95
N ARG A 154 -3.30 20.52 39.94
CA ARG A 154 -4.11 19.32 39.75
C ARG A 154 -5.28 19.56 38.80
N GLY A 155 -6.00 20.66 38.94
CA GLY A 155 -7.09 21.04 38.02
C GLY A 155 -6.59 21.10 36.58
N GLY A 156 -5.41 21.67 36.37
CA GLY A 156 -4.73 21.69 35.07
C GLY A 156 -4.40 20.29 34.56
N VAL A 157 -3.84 19.40 35.40
CA VAL A 157 -3.56 18.00 35.02
C VAL A 157 -4.85 17.25 34.65
N VAL A 158 -5.94 17.42 35.39
CA VAL A 158 -7.23 16.80 35.05
C VAL A 158 -7.77 17.32 33.72
N ALA A 159 -7.72 18.64 33.50
CA ALA A 159 -8.12 19.23 32.23
C ALA A 159 -7.26 18.71 31.07
N ALA A 160 -5.94 18.65 31.24
CA ALA A 160 -5.02 18.10 30.24
C ALA A 160 -5.32 16.63 29.92
N LEU A 161 -5.57 15.79 30.93
CA LEU A 161 -5.94 14.39 30.73
C LEU A 161 -7.26 14.25 29.95
N LEU A 162 -8.27 15.03 30.30
CA LEU A 162 -9.58 14.99 29.61
C LEU A 162 -9.51 15.47 28.16
N LEU A 163 -8.68 16.49 27.91
CA LEU A 163 -8.52 17.10 26.59
C LEU A 163 -7.47 16.39 25.74
N LEU A 164 -6.68 15.47 26.29
CA LEU A 164 -5.61 14.77 25.56
C LEU A 164 -6.14 14.02 24.32
N PRO A 165 -7.22 13.20 24.39
CA PRO A 165 -7.73 12.52 23.20
C PRO A 165 -8.18 13.50 22.11
N LEU A 166 -8.87 14.58 22.50
CA LEU A 166 -9.31 15.62 21.58
C LEU A 166 -8.10 16.31 20.92
N SER A 167 -7.08 16.67 21.71
CA SER A 167 -5.88 17.35 21.22
C SER A 167 -5.10 16.47 20.23
N GLY A 168 -4.96 15.18 20.54
CA GLY A 168 -4.32 14.21 19.63
C GLY A 168 -5.11 14.02 18.32
N MET A 169 -6.43 13.95 18.39
CA MET A 169 -7.28 13.85 17.19
C MET A 169 -7.25 15.12 16.34
N LEU A 170 -7.26 16.31 16.95
CA LEU A 170 -7.14 17.58 16.24
C LEU A 170 -5.78 17.70 15.53
N SER A 171 -4.70 17.27 16.19
CA SER A 171 -3.38 17.20 15.57
C SER A 171 -3.35 16.24 14.39
N LEU A 172 -3.94 15.05 14.54
CA LEU A 172 -4.01 14.08 13.44
C LEU A 172 -4.86 14.62 12.28
N ALA A 173 -6.02 15.21 12.56
CA ALA A 173 -6.89 15.80 11.55
C ALA A 173 -6.18 16.93 10.78
N LYS A 174 -5.43 17.78 11.47
CA LYS A 174 -4.60 18.82 10.85
C LYS A 174 -3.59 18.23 9.86
N ASP A 175 -2.83 17.22 10.28
CA ASP A 175 -1.82 16.58 9.45
C ASP A 175 -2.46 15.83 8.26
N SER A 176 -3.59 15.16 8.49
CA SER A 176 -4.36 14.46 7.46
C SER A 176 -4.90 15.42 6.40
N VAL A 177 -5.44 16.57 6.81
CA VAL A 177 -5.97 17.58 5.89
C VAL A 177 -4.84 18.28 5.14
N ALA A 178 -3.65 18.42 5.73
CA ALA A 178 -2.48 18.92 5.00
C ALA A 178 -2.11 18.01 3.82
N ILE A 179 -2.17 16.69 4.00
CA ILE A 179 -1.97 15.71 2.90
C ILE A 179 -3.05 15.89 1.83
N VAL A 180 -4.33 15.91 2.21
CA VAL A 180 -5.43 16.10 1.24
C VAL A 180 -5.29 17.43 0.50
N ARG A 181 -4.93 18.52 1.18
CA ARG A 181 -4.72 19.83 0.58
C ARG A 181 -3.57 19.83 -0.42
N GLU A 182 -2.45 19.19 -0.09
CA GLU A 182 -1.29 19.05 -0.98
C GLU A 182 -1.63 18.22 -2.22
N GLU A 183 -2.36 17.12 -2.04
CA GLU A 183 -2.65 16.17 -3.10
C GLU A 183 -3.85 16.57 -3.98
N MET A 184 -4.89 17.15 -3.37
CA MET A 184 -6.21 17.38 -4.00
C MET A 184 -6.59 18.86 -4.14
N GLY A 185 -5.79 19.77 -3.56
CA GLY A 185 -6.05 21.21 -3.56
C GLY A 185 -6.98 21.69 -2.44
N GLU A 186 -7.13 23.01 -2.35
CA GLU A 186 -7.89 23.70 -1.30
C GLU A 186 -9.41 23.50 -1.40
N ASP A 187 -9.91 23.19 -2.59
CA ASP A 187 -11.35 23.08 -2.88
C ASP A 187 -11.94 21.70 -2.54
N ALA A 188 -11.11 20.75 -2.08
CA ALA A 188 -11.58 19.41 -1.71
C ALA A 188 -12.57 19.48 -0.52
N ASP A 189 -13.69 18.77 -0.59
CA ASP A 189 -14.76 18.80 0.42
C ASP A 189 -14.26 18.61 1.87
N VAL A 190 -13.30 17.70 2.06
CA VAL A 190 -12.69 17.43 3.36
C VAL A 190 -11.88 18.62 3.89
N VAL A 191 -11.19 19.34 3.00
CA VAL A 191 -10.43 20.56 3.34
C VAL A 191 -11.41 21.67 3.72
N VAL A 192 -12.42 21.92 2.88
CA VAL A 192 -13.47 22.92 3.15
C VAL A 192 -14.18 22.64 4.48
N TYR A 193 -14.54 21.37 4.74
CA TYR A 193 -15.15 20.97 6.00
C TYR A 193 -14.19 21.19 7.19
N TYR A 194 -12.92 20.85 7.04
CA TYR A 194 -11.93 21.12 8.10
C TYR A 194 -11.81 22.63 8.38
N GLU A 195 -11.77 23.46 7.33
CA GLU A 195 -11.70 24.92 7.47
C GLU A 195 -12.90 25.49 8.22
N GLU A 196 -14.12 25.03 7.89
CA GLU A 196 -15.36 25.52 8.50
C GLU A 196 -15.54 25.04 9.96
N TYR A 197 -15.18 23.79 10.25
CA TYR A 197 -15.57 23.15 11.52
C TYR A 197 -14.43 22.93 12.51
N ALA A 198 -13.18 22.75 12.06
CA ALA A 198 -12.10 22.25 12.91
C ALA A 198 -10.87 23.16 13.01
N LYS A 199 -10.55 23.91 11.95
CA LYS A 199 -9.32 24.72 11.82
C LYS A 199 -9.06 25.64 13.02
N GLU A 200 -10.07 26.41 13.45
CA GLU A 200 -9.92 27.32 14.59
C GLU A 200 -9.54 26.59 15.89
N THR A 201 -10.06 25.38 16.11
CA THR A 201 -9.76 24.60 17.32
C THR A 201 -8.43 23.85 17.19
N ALA A 202 -8.07 23.40 16.00
CA ALA A 202 -6.86 22.62 15.74
C ALA A 202 -5.60 23.48 15.55
N GLU A 203 -5.72 24.69 15.01
CA GLU A 203 -4.59 25.56 14.65
C GLU A 203 -4.49 26.83 15.50
N ASN A 204 -5.63 27.37 15.95
CA ASN A 204 -5.67 28.67 16.64
C ASN A 204 -5.95 28.54 18.15
N ASN A 205 -6.07 27.33 18.68
CA ASN A 205 -6.30 27.10 20.10
C ASN A 205 -5.00 26.72 20.84
N PHE A 206 -4.56 27.62 21.71
CA PHE A 206 -3.38 27.42 22.55
C PHE A 206 -3.46 26.21 23.50
N LEU A 207 -4.65 25.80 23.96
CA LEU A 207 -4.79 24.73 24.97
C LEU A 207 -4.42 23.35 24.41
N PRO A 208 -5.01 22.87 23.30
CA PRO A 208 -4.59 21.64 22.65
C PRO A 208 -3.09 21.61 22.34
N ASP A 209 -2.56 22.67 21.74
CA ASP A 209 -1.12 22.79 21.43
C ASP A 209 -0.25 22.67 22.68
N LEU A 210 -0.58 23.39 23.75
CA LEU A 210 0.14 23.31 25.01
C LEU A 210 0.10 21.89 25.59
N ILE A 211 -1.04 21.20 25.54
CA ILE A 211 -1.18 19.82 26.03
C ILE A 211 -0.28 18.88 25.25
N MET A 212 -0.29 18.97 23.92
CA MET A 212 0.55 18.13 23.06
C MET A 212 2.04 18.39 23.31
N GLN A 213 2.45 19.66 23.41
CA GLN A 213 3.83 20.05 23.72
C GLN A 213 4.27 19.66 25.15
N ALA A 214 3.35 19.64 26.12
CA ALA A 214 3.63 19.29 27.51
C ALA A 214 3.67 17.77 27.77
N GLY A 215 4.05 16.98 26.77
CA GLY A 215 4.17 15.52 26.84
C GLY A 215 2.91 14.77 26.38
N GLY A 216 1.85 15.47 25.98
CA GLY A 216 0.66 14.86 25.39
C GLY A 216 0.97 14.09 24.11
N GLU A 217 1.87 14.60 23.26
CA GLU A 217 2.30 13.93 22.03
C GLU A 217 2.94 12.56 22.34
N TYR A 218 3.81 12.49 23.34
CA TYR A 218 4.42 11.22 23.76
C TYR A 218 3.37 10.22 24.27
N VAL A 219 2.43 10.68 25.10
CA VAL A 219 1.38 9.81 25.65
C VAL A 219 0.45 9.33 24.54
N TYR A 220 -0.01 10.24 23.67
CA TYR A 220 -0.91 9.93 22.57
C TYR A 220 -0.23 8.98 21.57
N SER A 221 0.98 9.30 21.10
CA SER A 221 1.79 8.42 20.25
C SER A 221 1.99 7.03 20.86
N SER A 222 2.33 6.97 22.15
CA SER A 222 2.55 5.67 22.81
C SER A 222 1.27 4.85 22.95
N LEU A 223 0.12 5.50 23.10
CA LEU A 223 -1.20 4.85 23.15
C LEU A 223 -1.67 4.40 21.76
N THR A 224 -1.29 5.11 20.70
CA THR A 224 -1.58 4.75 19.30
C THR A 224 -0.51 3.83 18.70
N THR A 225 0.59 3.57 19.40
CA THR A 225 1.67 2.71 18.95
C THR A 225 1.47 1.29 19.47
N VAL A 226 1.15 0.37 18.55
CA VAL A 226 0.74 -0.99 18.88
C VAL A 226 1.56 -2.04 18.15
N ASN A 227 1.60 -3.25 18.69
CA ASN A 227 2.26 -4.36 18.02
C ASN A 227 1.30 -4.94 16.97
N VAL A 228 1.70 -4.89 15.70
CA VAL A 228 1.00 -5.55 14.59
C VAL A 228 2.02 -6.48 13.94
N ASP A 229 1.79 -7.79 14.03
CA ASP A 229 2.65 -8.82 13.43
C ASP A 229 4.14 -8.78 13.83
N GLY A 230 4.49 -8.29 15.03
CA GLY A 230 5.84 -8.33 15.58
C GLY A 230 6.41 -6.97 15.99
N PRO A 231 6.64 -6.02 15.06
CA PRO A 231 7.13 -4.69 15.39
C PRO A 231 6.02 -3.78 15.92
N ARG A 232 6.42 -2.81 16.77
CA ARG A 232 5.52 -1.74 17.22
C ARG A 232 5.40 -0.68 16.14
N GLN A 233 4.17 -0.34 15.76
CA GLN A 233 3.86 0.61 14.70
C GLN A 233 2.93 1.71 15.21
N ASP A 234 3.19 2.96 14.82
CA ASP A 234 2.33 4.11 15.16
C ASP A 234 1.17 4.18 14.16
N MET A 235 -0.03 3.80 14.62
CA MET A 235 -1.23 3.74 13.78
C MET A 235 -1.65 5.10 13.23
N ARG A 236 -1.13 6.20 13.77
CA ARG A 236 -1.34 7.55 13.23
C ARG A 236 -0.66 7.71 11.87
N ASN A 237 0.54 7.17 11.71
CA ASN A 237 1.24 7.18 10.42
C ASN A 237 0.51 6.26 9.44
N SER A 238 0.07 5.08 9.90
CA SER A 238 -0.70 4.19 9.05
C SER A 238 -2.00 4.84 8.54
N PHE A 239 -2.68 5.61 9.39
CA PHE A 239 -3.85 6.39 9.00
C PHE A 239 -3.54 7.47 7.96
N LYS A 240 -2.43 8.21 8.13
CA LYS A 240 -2.00 9.22 7.15
C LYS A 240 -1.68 8.62 5.80
N SER A 241 -0.94 7.51 5.75
CA SER A 241 -0.64 6.82 4.49
C SER A 241 -1.91 6.29 3.80
N LEU A 242 -2.91 5.84 4.56
CA LEU A 242 -4.20 5.43 4.00
C LEU A 242 -4.97 6.59 3.39
N ILE A 243 -4.94 7.77 4.02
CA ILE A 243 -5.52 8.98 3.43
C ILE A 243 -4.78 9.37 2.15
N GLY A 244 -3.45 9.32 2.16
CA GLY A 244 -2.64 9.56 0.96
C GLY A 244 -3.02 8.59 -0.17
N ALA A 245 -3.09 7.29 0.13
CA ALA A 245 -3.50 6.27 -0.83
C ALA A 245 -4.93 6.53 -1.36
N ALA A 246 -5.87 6.92 -0.50
CA ALA A 246 -7.21 7.29 -0.93
C ALA A 246 -7.22 8.51 -1.87
N CYS A 247 -6.35 9.50 -1.64
CA CYS A 247 -6.19 10.65 -2.54
C CYS A 247 -5.67 10.19 -3.90
N ASP A 248 -4.64 9.33 -3.93
CA ASP A 248 -4.09 8.83 -5.18
C ASP A 248 -5.13 7.99 -5.95
N VAL A 249 -5.90 7.13 -5.28
CA VAL A 249 -7.02 6.39 -5.92
C VAL A 249 -8.06 7.36 -6.48
N PHE A 250 -8.36 8.45 -5.77
CA PHE A 250 -9.30 9.45 -6.27
C PHE A 250 -8.77 10.17 -7.51
N LYS A 251 -7.47 10.46 -7.60
CA LYS A 251 -6.85 11.03 -8.81
C LYS A 251 -7.02 10.12 -10.02
N LEU A 252 -7.04 8.80 -9.80
CA LEU A 252 -7.29 7.81 -10.83
C LEU A 252 -8.78 7.64 -11.19
N ASN A 253 -9.70 8.32 -10.50
CA ASN A 253 -11.12 8.22 -10.78
C ASN A 253 -11.45 8.88 -12.13
N GLY A 254 -12.00 8.10 -13.06
CA GLY A 254 -12.27 8.55 -14.42
C GLY A 254 -11.03 8.66 -15.30
N ALA A 255 -9.88 8.15 -14.83
CA ALA A 255 -8.70 7.97 -15.68
C ALA A 255 -9.02 7.01 -16.83
N ASP A 256 -8.48 7.33 -18.01
CA ASP A 256 -8.42 6.38 -19.11
C ASP A 256 -7.25 5.42 -18.85
N PHE A 257 -7.58 4.18 -18.47
CA PHE A 257 -6.63 3.10 -18.23
C PHE A 257 -6.07 2.50 -19.55
N THR A 258 -6.31 3.12 -20.69
CA THR A 258 -5.58 2.82 -21.93
C THR A 258 -4.54 3.89 -22.25
N ALA A 259 -4.70 5.11 -21.75
CA ALA A 259 -3.78 6.21 -21.99
C ALA A 259 -3.64 7.06 -20.72
N LEU A 260 -2.75 6.63 -19.84
CA LEU A 260 -2.44 7.36 -18.62
C LEU A 260 -1.86 8.73 -18.95
N THR A 261 -2.26 9.72 -18.17
CA THR A 261 -1.62 11.02 -18.15
C THR A 261 -0.45 11.00 -17.16
N PRO A 262 0.49 11.98 -17.24
CA PRO A 262 1.56 12.10 -16.26
C PRO A 262 1.07 12.22 -14.80
N GLU A 263 -0.14 12.77 -14.60
CA GLU A 263 -0.78 12.84 -13.29
C GLU A 263 -1.26 11.47 -12.80
N ASN A 264 -1.84 10.65 -13.69
CA ASN A 264 -2.26 9.29 -13.37
C ASN A 264 -1.05 8.41 -13.05
N GLU A 265 0.03 8.51 -13.84
CA GLU A 265 1.27 7.78 -13.57
C GLU A 265 1.86 8.15 -12.21
N ALA A 266 1.91 9.45 -11.89
CA ALA A 266 2.39 9.91 -10.59
C ALA A 266 1.54 9.35 -9.44
N ALA A 267 0.22 9.29 -9.61
CA ALA A 267 -0.69 8.68 -8.64
C ALA A 267 -0.45 7.17 -8.48
N VAL A 268 -0.25 6.43 -9.58
CA VAL A 268 0.10 4.99 -9.52
C VAL A 268 1.43 4.77 -8.78
N ARG A 269 2.49 5.51 -9.14
CA ARG A 269 3.80 5.41 -8.47
C ARG A 269 3.72 5.79 -7.00
N SER A 270 2.92 6.80 -6.65
CA SER A 270 2.66 7.22 -5.27
C SER A 270 1.97 6.10 -4.48
N LEU A 271 0.92 5.48 -5.04
CA LEU A 271 0.25 4.32 -4.43
C LEU A 271 1.21 3.18 -4.11
N VAL A 272 2.04 2.81 -5.08
CA VAL A 272 3.06 1.78 -4.90
C VAL A 272 4.08 2.19 -3.83
N GLY A 273 4.56 3.44 -3.85
CA GLY A 273 5.47 3.96 -2.84
C GLY A 273 4.92 3.84 -1.42
N ARG A 274 3.62 4.14 -1.23
CA ARG A 274 2.97 4.03 0.08
C ARG A 274 2.86 2.59 0.60
N LEU A 275 2.90 1.57 -0.27
CA LEU A 275 2.99 0.17 0.16
C LEU A 275 4.29 -0.09 0.92
N GLY A 276 5.42 0.44 0.43
CA GLY A 276 6.72 0.29 1.07
C GLY A 276 6.83 1.05 2.40
N GLU A 277 6.07 2.13 2.56
CA GLU A 277 6.05 2.94 3.78
C GLU A 277 5.13 2.38 4.88
N ASN A 278 4.12 1.58 4.50
CA ASN A 278 3.07 1.14 5.41
C ASN A 278 2.80 -0.37 5.28
N PRO A 279 3.32 -1.18 6.23
CA PRO A 279 3.12 -2.62 6.25
C PRO A 279 1.65 -3.06 6.34
N GLN A 280 0.76 -2.28 6.98
CA GLN A 280 -0.66 -2.62 7.04
C GLN A 280 -1.35 -2.40 5.70
N LEU A 281 -1.00 -1.33 5.00
CA LEU A 281 -1.50 -1.08 3.65
C LEU A 281 -0.98 -2.16 2.70
N ALA A 282 0.31 -2.51 2.79
CA ALA A 282 0.88 -3.61 2.03
C ALA A 282 0.15 -4.93 2.31
N LYS A 283 -0.12 -5.28 3.58
CA LYS A 283 -0.86 -6.49 3.95
C LYS A 283 -2.29 -6.50 3.41
N LEU A 284 -2.98 -5.36 3.46
CA LEU A 284 -4.33 -5.20 2.92
C LEU A 284 -4.34 -5.42 1.40
N VAL A 285 -3.44 -4.75 0.68
CA VAL A 285 -3.34 -4.85 -0.78
C VAL A 285 -2.87 -6.23 -1.21
N ALA A 286 -1.93 -6.85 -0.51
CA ALA A 286 -1.49 -8.22 -0.76
C ALA A 286 -2.64 -9.21 -0.58
N GLY A 287 -3.43 -9.07 0.49
CA GLY A 287 -4.62 -9.90 0.73
C GLY A 287 -5.65 -9.76 -0.39
N LEU A 288 -5.90 -8.54 -0.87
CA LEU A 288 -6.78 -8.28 -2.00
C LEU A 288 -6.23 -8.89 -3.30
N ALA A 289 -4.95 -8.65 -3.60
CA ALA A 289 -4.29 -9.15 -4.80
C ALA A 289 -4.31 -10.68 -4.85
N LYS A 290 -4.05 -11.33 -3.71
CA LYS A 290 -4.17 -12.78 -3.55
C LYS A 290 -5.60 -13.27 -3.79
N ALA A 291 -6.61 -12.61 -3.22
CA ALA A 291 -8.00 -12.99 -3.45
C ALA A 291 -8.41 -12.84 -4.93
N VAL A 292 -7.94 -11.79 -5.61
CA VAL A 292 -8.16 -11.63 -7.05
C VAL A 292 -7.47 -12.76 -7.83
N SER A 293 -6.24 -13.12 -7.48
CA SER A 293 -5.50 -14.25 -8.06
C SER A 293 -6.19 -15.61 -7.83
N GLU A 294 -6.76 -15.84 -6.66
CA GLU A 294 -7.52 -17.06 -6.37
C GLU A 294 -8.85 -17.07 -7.12
N ALA A 295 -9.55 -15.93 -7.15
CA ALA A 295 -10.80 -15.79 -7.90
C ALA A 295 -10.59 -16.01 -9.40
N SER A 296 -9.46 -15.56 -9.96
CA SER A 296 -9.16 -15.74 -11.38
C SER A 296 -8.94 -17.18 -11.81
N LYS A 297 -8.74 -18.10 -10.85
CA LYS A 297 -8.63 -19.55 -11.09
C LYS A 297 -9.97 -20.28 -10.92
N GLY A 298 -11.03 -19.59 -10.48
CA GLY A 298 -12.35 -20.16 -10.26
C GLY A 298 -13.17 -20.25 -11.55
N GLU A 299 -14.13 -21.18 -11.60
CA GLU A 299 -15.03 -21.38 -12.75
C GLU A 299 -15.91 -20.14 -13.06
N ASP A 300 -16.09 -19.23 -12.10
CA ASP A 300 -16.90 -18.02 -12.23
C ASP A 300 -16.13 -16.82 -12.83
N PHE A 301 -14.81 -16.92 -12.99
CA PHE A 301 -14.00 -15.88 -13.61
C PHE A 301 -13.70 -16.26 -15.07
N SER A 302 -14.46 -15.70 -16.01
CA SER A 302 -14.17 -15.82 -17.44
C SER A 302 -13.68 -14.48 -17.97
N LEU A 303 -12.43 -14.43 -18.39
CA LEU A 303 -11.97 -13.43 -19.34
C LEU A 303 -12.46 -13.87 -20.74
N ASN A 304 -13.05 -12.96 -21.50
CA ASN A 304 -13.46 -13.20 -22.89
C ASN A 304 -12.53 -12.41 -23.81
N LEU A 305 -11.22 -12.44 -23.55
CA LEU A 305 -10.23 -11.79 -24.42
C LEU A 305 -9.78 -12.74 -25.54
N GLY A 306 -9.98 -14.05 -25.37
CA GLY A 306 -9.58 -15.08 -26.31
C GLY A 306 -8.11 -15.47 -26.13
N ASP A 307 -7.74 -16.69 -26.54
CA ASP A 307 -6.35 -17.10 -26.58
C ASP A 307 -5.58 -16.30 -27.65
N PRO A 308 -4.34 -15.85 -27.38
CA PRO A 308 -3.50 -16.14 -26.20
C PRO A 308 -3.63 -15.15 -25.02
N TYR A 309 -4.53 -14.17 -25.10
CA TYR A 309 -4.62 -13.07 -24.13
C TYR A 309 -5.13 -13.51 -22.75
N ASP A 310 -6.07 -14.46 -22.71
CA ASP A 310 -6.62 -14.99 -21.45
C ASP A 310 -5.53 -15.65 -20.60
N GLY A 311 -4.67 -16.48 -21.21
CA GLY A 311 -3.53 -17.13 -20.54
C GLY A 311 -2.53 -16.13 -19.96
N PHE A 312 -2.19 -15.08 -20.74
CA PHE A 312 -1.28 -14.03 -20.29
C PHE A 312 -1.79 -13.27 -19.06
N VAL A 313 -3.08 -12.88 -19.05
CA VAL A 313 -3.69 -12.17 -17.91
C VAL A 313 -3.80 -13.07 -16.68
N VAL A 314 -4.13 -14.34 -16.84
CA VAL A 314 -4.17 -15.31 -15.74
C VAL A 314 -2.78 -15.48 -15.12
N SER A 315 -1.74 -15.62 -15.95
CA SER A 315 -0.34 -15.70 -15.49
C SER A 315 0.10 -14.43 -14.75
N PHE A 316 -0.33 -13.26 -15.22
CA PHE A 316 -0.09 -11.98 -14.54
C PHE A 316 -0.70 -11.95 -13.14
N LEU A 317 -1.96 -12.41 -13.01
CA LEU A 317 -2.64 -12.49 -11.72
C LEU A 317 -2.01 -13.55 -10.80
N ASP A 318 -1.38 -14.59 -11.36
CA ASP A 318 -0.73 -15.65 -10.59
C ASP A 318 0.50 -15.17 -9.79
N VAL A 319 1.16 -14.11 -10.24
CA VAL A 319 2.25 -13.45 -9.47
C VAL A 319 1.79 -13.09 -8.05
N PHE A 320 0.52 -12.75 -7.90
CA PHE A 320 -0.06 -12.33 -6.62
C PHE A 320 -0.50 -13.49 -5.71
N HIS A 321 -0.44 -14.75 -6.17
CA HIS A 321 -0.91 -15.90 -5.41
C HIS A 321 -0.20 -16.04 -4.05
N ASP A 322 1.11 -15.78 -4.05
CA ASP A 322 1.97 -15.82 -2.86
C ASP A 322 2.35 -14.41 -2.36
N SER A 323 1.54 -13.38 -2.68
CA SER A 323 1.82 -12.03 -2.20
C SER A 323 1.59 -11.86 -0.71
N ASP A 324 2.48 -11.11 -0.08
CA ASP A 324 2.42 -10.67 1.31
C ASP A 324 2.96 -9.24 1.47
N ALA A 325 2.99 -8.73 2.70
CA ALA A 325 3.43 -7.37 2.99
C ALA A 325 4.92 -7.10 2.65
N THR A 326 5.72 -8.13 2.41
CA THR A 326 7.17 -8.02 2.15
C THR A 326 7.52 -8.00 0.67
N ASN A 327 6.64 -8.52 -0.19
CA ASN A 327 6.90 -8.63 -1.64
C ASN A 327 5.94 -7.79 -2.51
N ILE A 328 4.74 -7.47 -2.02
CA ILE A 328 3.69 -6.80 -2.81
C ILE A 328 4.13 -5.45 -3.38
N GLU A 329 4.98 -4.70 -2.67
CA GLU A 329 5.48 -3.41 -3.16
C GLU A 329 6.39 -3.59 -4.38
N GLY A 330 7.32 -4.55 -4.35
CA GLY A 330 8.21 -4.83 -5.48
C GLY A 330 7.44 -5.38 -6.68
N ASP A 331 6.48 -6.27 -6.43
CA ASP A 331 5.61 -6.86 -7.45
C ASP A 331 4.77 -5.75 -8.12
N MET A 332 4.04 -4.94 -7.34
CA MET A 332 3.23 -3.84 -7.86
C MET A 332 4.06 -2.77 -8.55
N ARG A 333 5.28 -2.48 -8.06
CA ARG A 333 6.20 -1.53 -8.71
C ARG A 333 6.55 -1.98 -10.11
N THR A 334 7.07 -3.19 -10.24
CA THR A 334 7.47 -3.78 -11.53
C THR A 334 6.30 -3.79 -12.50
N LEU A 335 5.15 -4.30 -12.04
CA LEU A 335 3.94 -4.42 -12.87
C LEU A 335 3.35 -3.05 -13.26
N SER A 336 3.43 -2.06 -12.37
CA SER A 336 2.99 -0.69 -12.68
C SER A 336 3.89 -0.01 -13.70
N GLU A 337 5.21 -0.22 -13.65
CA GLU A 337 6.13 0.37 -14.65
C GLU A 337 5.95 -0.30 -16.01
N VAL A 338 5.74 -1.62 -16.06
CA VAL A 338 5.35 -2.32 -17.29
C VAL A 338 4.07 -1.70 -17.87
N TYR A 339 3.05 -1.50 -17.05
CA TYR A 339 1.79 -0.91 -17.48
C TYR A 339 1.94 0.54 -17.98
N ILE A 340 2.74 1.36 -17.29
CA ILE A 340 3.06 2.72 -17.73
C ILE A 340 3.81 2.71 -19.06
N LEU A 341 4.81 1.84 -19.23
CA LEU A 341 5.53 1.67 -20.50
C LEU A 341 4.58 1.32 -21.65
N LEU A 342 3.63 0.41 -21.43
CA LEU A 342 2.64 0.04 -22.44
C LEU A 342 1.68 1.21 -22.77
N SER A 343 1.29 1.99 -21.76
CA SER A 343 0.46 3.19 -21.93
C SER A 343 1.17 4.28 -22.74
N ASP A 344 2.39 4.66 -22.33
CA ASP A 344 3.17 5.74 -22.93
C ASP A 344 3.49 5.50 -24.40
N ASN A 345 3.67 4.23 -24.76
CA ASN A 345 3.96 3.83 -26.13
C ASN A 345 2.69 3.50 -26.93
N GLY A 346 1.50 3.74 -26.38
CA GLY A 346 0.24 3.55 -27.07
C GLY A 346 -0.10 2.09 -27.39
N VAL A 347 0.48 1.14 -26.65
CA VAL A 347 0.18 -0.29 -26.80
C VAL A 347 -1.22 -0.60 -26.24
N LEU A 348 -1.56 -0.04 -25.06
CA LEU A 348 -2.85 -0.30 -24.43
C LEU A 348 -4.07 0.13 -25.26
N PRO A 349 -4.09 1.31 -25.92
CA PRO A 349 -5.18 1.69 -26.81
C PRO A 349 -5.27 0.80 -28.06
N ALA A 350 -4.13 0.31 -28.56
CA ALA A 350 -4.07 -0.51 -29.76
C ALA A 350 -4.79 -1.87 -29.61
N PHE A 351 -4.96 -2.39 -28.39
CA PHE A 351 -5.77 -3.60 -28.13
C PHE A 351 -7.23 -3.44 -28.56
N THR A 352 -7.72 -2.21 -28.71
CA THR A 352 -9.09 -1.94 -29.19
C THR A 352 -9.21 -1.82 -30.70
N GLU A 353 -8.09 -1.80 -31.42
CA GLU A 353 -8.02 -1.66 -32.87
C GLU A 353 -7.98 -3.05 -33.53
N ASP A 354 -6.80 -3.67 -33.57
CA ASP A 354 -6.57 -5.05 -34.04
C ASP A 354 -5.20 -5.55 -33.54
N SER A 355 -4.89 -6.82 -33.83
CA SER A 355 -3.62 -7.45 -33.45
C SER A 355 -2.41 -6.73 -34.06
N ASP A 356 -2.53 -6.23 -35.29
CA ASP A 356 -1.43 -5.64 -36.04
C ASP A 356 -1.05 -4.28 -35.44
N ALA A 357 -2.03 -3.49 -35.00
CA ALA A 357 -1.80 -2.24 -34.28
C ALA A 357 -1.08 -2.45 -32.94
N VAL A 358 -1.44 -3.49 -32.16
CA VAL A 358 -0.75 -3.82 -30.89
C VAL A 358 0.72 -4.17 -31.15
N VAL A 359 0.92 -4.97 -32.18
CA VAL A 359 2.22 -5.43 -32.66
C VAL A 359 3.11 -4.25 -33.07
N ASP A 360 2.60 -3.31 -33.88
CA ASP A 360 3.32 -2.11 -34.32
C ASP A 360 3.79 -1.25 -33.13
N LYS A 361 2.98 -1.16 -32.08
CA LYS A 361 3.31 -0.36 -30.89
C LYS A 361 4.34 -1.05 -30.00
N LEU A 362 4.26 -2.38 -29.84
CA LEU A 362 5.25 -3.15 -29.08
C LEU A 362 6.65 -3.12 -29.69
N THR A 363 6.73 -2.91 -31.01
CA THR A 363 7.98 -2.94 -31.80
C THR A 363 8.54 -1.57 -32.12
N ALA A 364 7.80 -0.50 -31.81
CA ALA A 364 8.27 0.85 -31.99
C ALA A 364 9.63 1.03 -31.30
N LYS A 365 10.62 1.46 -32.08
CA LYS A 365 11.97 1.73 -31.58
C LYS A 365 12.06 3.14 -31.05
N ASP A 366 12.72 3.29 -29.90
CA ASP A 366 13.14 4.60 -29.41
C ASP A 366 14.39 5.13 -30.13
N GLU A 367 14.88 6.29 -29.69
CA GLU A 367 16.07 6.94 -30.23
C GLU A 367 17.34 6.07 -30.12
N ASP A 368 17.37 5.13 -29.17
CA ASP A 368 18.49 4.21 -28.92
C ASP A 368 18.32 2.86 -29.66
N GLY A 369 17.24 2.70 -30.43
CA GLY A 369 16.95 1.49 -31.21
C GLY A 369 16.33 0.34 -30.40
N THR A 370 15.92 0.60 -29.15
CA THR A 370 15.32 -0.38 -28.24
C THR A 370 13.81 -0.42 -28.44
N THR A 371 13.23 -1.61 -28.56
CA THR A 371 11.78 -1.79 -28.71
C THR A 371 11.07 -1.73 -27.36
N VAL A 372 9.77 -1.43 -27.38
CA VAL A 372 8.94 -1.39 -26.15
C VAL A 372 8.92 -2.75 -25.48
N ILE A 373 8.78 -3.83 -26.25
CA ILE A 373 8.80 -5.19 -25.71
C ILE A 373 10.11 -5.52 -24.98
N THR A 374 11.28 -5.11 -25.52
CA THR A 374 12.57 -5.27 -24.82
C THR A 374 12.59 -4.54 -23.47
N LYS A 375 12.02 -3.34 -23.39
CA LYS A 375 11.93 -2.60 -22.12
C LYS A 375 11.03 -3.30 -21.11
N VAL A 376 9.88 -3.81 -21.55
CA VAL A 376 8.96 -4.58 -20.70
C VAL A 376 9.66 -5.83 -20.14
N ILE A 377 10.41 -6.56 -20.96
CA ILE A 377 11.16 -7.74 -20.52
C ILE A 377 12.23 -7.36 -19.51
N ALA A 378 12.98 -6.29 -19.76
CA ALA A 378 14.01 -5.83 -18.83
C ALA A 378 13.42 -5.49 -17.46
N GLU A 379 12.25 -4.84 -17.43
CA GLU A 379 11.53 -4.51 -16.20
C GLU A 379 11.05 -5.78 -15.47
N LEU A 380 10.40 -6.71 -16.18
CA LEU A 380 9.94 -7.98 -15.61
C LEU A 380 11.08 -8.85 -15.06
N ARG A 381 12.26 -8.81 -15.68
CA ARG A 381 13.45 -9.54 -15.23
C ARG A 381 14.08 -8.95 -13.98
N ALA A 382 13.88 -7.65 -13.72
CA ALA A 382 14.45 -6.97 -12.56
C ALA A 382 13.86 -7.50 -11.24
N ASN A 383 12.67 -8.12 -11.26
CA ASN A 383 12.04 -8.75 -10.11
C ASN A 383 11.88 -10.27 -10.33
N GLU A 384 12.53 -11.06 -9.46
CA GLU A 384 12.49 -12.54 -9.51
C GLU A 384 11.08 -13.13 -9.56
N ARG A 385 10.10 -12.48 -8.92
CA ARG A 385 8.71 -12.98 -8.86
C ARG A 385 7.93 -12.71 -10.14
N THR A 386 8.34 -11.74 -10.94
CA THR A 386 7.70 -11.41 -12.23
C THR A 386 8.42 -12.04 -13.42
N LYS A 387 9.63 -12.60 -13.22
CA LYS A 387 10.38 -13.32 -14.26
C LYS A 387 9.58 -14.37 -15.03
N PRO A 388 8.70 -15.19 -14.41
CA PRO A 388 7.90 -16.16 -15.15
C PRO A 388 7.01 -15.52 -16.22
N LEU A 389 6.63 -14.25 -16.08
CA LEU A 389 5.85 -13.53 -17.10
C LEU A 389 6.63 -13.30 -18.40
N VAL A 390 7.96 -13.35 -18.38
CA VAL A 390 8.78 -13.28 -19.60
C VAL A 390 8.54 -14.52 -20.47
N THR A 391 8.37 -15.69 -19.86
CA THR A 391 8.04 -16.93 -20.58
C THR A 391 6.65 -16.87 -21.21
N GLU A 392 5.70 -16.22 -20.53
CA GLU A 392 4.35 -16.03 -21.07
C GLU A 392 4.34 -15.00 -22.20
N LEU A 393 5.20 -13.97 -22.12
CA LEU A 393 5.45 -13.05 -23.24
C LEU A 393 6.09 -13.77 -24.43
N THR A 394 7.05 -14.69 -24.23
CA THR A 394 7.65 -15.43 -25.34
C THR A 394 6.66 -16.40 -25.97
N LYS A 395 5.79 -17.04 -25.19
CA LYS A 395 4.64 -17.82 -25.70
C LYS A 395 3.69 -16.96 -26.53
N PHE A 396 3.39 -15.75 -26.05
CA PHE A 396 2.60 -14.77 -26.78
C PHE A 396 3.26 -14.37 -28.10
N SER A 397 4.57 -14.09 -28.11
CA SER A 397 5.33 -13.78 -29.33
C SER A 397 5.30 -14.92 -30.35
N VAL A 398 5.51 -16.17 -29.92
CA VAL A 398 5.40 -17.35 -30.81
C VAL A 398 3.97 -17.52 -31.32
N SER A 399 2.97 -17.23 -30.47
CA SER A 399 1.55 -17.26 -30.84
C SER A 399 1.19 -16.23 -31.90
N LEU A 400 1.73 -15.01 -31.81
CA LEU A 400 1.52 -13.98 -32.84
C LEU A 400 2.14 -14.38 -34.18
N MET A 401 3.35 -14.94 -34.18
CA MET A 401 3.98 -15.45 -35.41
C MET A 401 3.20 -16.60 -36.05
N ALA A 402 2.56 -17.45 -35.25
CA ALA A 402 1.69 -18.53 -35.74
C ALA A 402 0.27 -18.03 -36.12
N GLY A 403 -0.18 -16.91 -35.54
CA GLY A 403 -1.52 -16.33 -35.69
C GLY A 403 -1.85 -15.87 -37.11
N GLU A 404 -0.84 -15.53 -37.93
CA GLU A 404 -1.02 -15.26 -39.37
C GLU A 404 -1.56 -16.45 -40.18
N ILE A 405 -1.65 -17.64 -39.57
CA ILE A 405 -2.14 -18.88 -40.18
C ILE A 405 -3.58 -19.24 -39.69
N GLY A 406 -4.20 -18.40 -38.86
CA GLY A 406 -5.58 -18.62 -38.40
C GLY A 406 -5.72 -19.70 -37.31
N MET A 407 -4.68 -19.88 -36.49
CA MET A 407 -4.73 -20.71 -35.28
C MET A 407 -5.06 -19.87 -34.05
N GLU A 408 -6.05 -20.29 -33.26
CA GLU A 408 -6.31 -19.76 -31.92
C GLU A 408 -5.18 -20.20 -30.98
N GLY A 409 -4.15 -19.36 -30.85
CA GLY A 409 -2.99 -19.61 -29.98
C GLY A 409 -2.05 -20.72 -30.45
N VAL A 410 -0.88 -20.78 -29.81
CA VAL A 410 0.10 -21.86 -30.01
C VAL A 410 -0.03 -22.87 -28.87
N SER A 411 -0.13 -24.16 -29.20
CA SER A 411 -0.18 -25.22 -28.18
C SER A 411 1.12 -25.26 -27.37
N GLU A 412 1.04 -25.68 -26.10
CA GLU A 412 2.24 -25.84 -25.25
C GLU A 412 3.29 -26.76 -25.91
N GLU A 413 2.85 -27.79 -26.64
CA GLU A 413 3.71 -28.71 -27.38
C GLU A 413 4.49 -28.00 -28.50
N THR A 414 3.81 -27.13 -29.25
CA THR A 414 4.43 -26.31 -30.30
C THR A 414 5.41 -25.30 -29.70
N TYR A 415 5.06 -24.65 -28.58
CA TYR A 415 5.97 -23.72 -27.91
C TYR A 415 7.25 -24.42 -27.41
N GLU A 416 7.11 -25.56 -26.72
CA GLU A 416 8.27 -26.32 -26.20
C GLU A 416 9.15 -26.87 -27.34
N SER A 417 8.53 -27.25 -28.47
CA SER A 417 9.26 -27.67 -29.68
C SER A 417 10.07 -26.52 -30.29
N VAL A 418 9.47 -25.33 -30.44
CA VAL A 418 10.19 -24.13 -30.92
C VAL A 418 11.29 -23.72 -29.93
N LYS A 419 11.01 -23.76 -28.62
CA LYS A 419 12.00 -23.50 -27.56
C LYS A 419 13.19 -24.45 -27.64
N SER A 420 12.95 -25.75 -27.84
CA SER A 420 14.01 -26.76 -28.02
C SER A 420 14.83 -26.50 -29.28
N GLY A 421 14.18 -26.15 -30.40
CA GLY A 421 14.89 -25.82 -31.63
C GLY A 421 15.77 -24.57 -31.52
N VAL A 422 15.34 -23.57 -30.74
CA VAL A 422 16.21 -22.42 -30.41
C VAL A 422 17.40 -22.84 -29.55
N LYS A 423 17.22 -23.77 -28.59
CA LYS A 423 18.36 -24.31 -27.83
C LYS A 423 19.34 -25.02 -28.76
N GLU A 424 18.87 -25.85 -29.69
CA GLU A 424 19.72 -26.50 -30.69
C GLU A 424 20.50 -25.47 -31.51
N LEU A 425 19.85 -24.39 -31.94
CA LEU A 425 20.47 -23.30 -32.70
C LEU A 425 21.59 -22.59 -31.92
N LEU A 426 21.41 -22.40 -30.61
CA LEU A 426 22.44 -21.81 -29.73
C LEU A 426 23.61 -22.76 -29.42
N THR A 427 23.53 -24.05 -29.77
CA THR A 427 24.66 -24.99 -29.66
C THR A 427 25.54 -25.06 -30.92
N ILE A 428 25.15 -24.36 -32.00
CA ILE A 428 25.93 -24.35 -33.24
C ILE A 428 27.25 -23.63 -32.99
N LYS A 429 28.37 -24.34 -33.16
CA LYS A 429 29.72 -23.78 -32.96
C LYS A 429 30.24 -23.07 -34.21
N LYS A 430 30.79 -21.86 -34.04
CA LYS A 430 31.49 -21.09 -35.08
C LYS A 430 32.92 -21.58 -35.32
N GLU A 431 33.56 -22.23 -34.34
CA GLU A 431 35.00 -22.56 -34.32
C GLU A 431 35.54 -23.31 -35.56
N GLU A 432 34.67 -23.98 -36.32
CA GLU A 432 35.04 -24.75 -37.52
C GLU A 432 34.43 -24.20 -38.83
N LYS A 433 33.84 -23.00 -38.81
CA LYS A 433 33.07 -22.42 -39.94
C LYS A 433 33.51 -21.00 -40.27
N THR A 434 33.37 -20.63 -41.53
CA THR A 434 33.39 -19.21 -41.92
C THR A 434 32.11 -18.51 -41.42
N GLU A 435 32.14 -17.18 -41.37
CA GLU A 435 31.00 -16.36 -40.93
C GLU A 435 29.75 -16.61 -41.78
N GLU A 436 29.90 -16.78 -43.10
CA GLU A 436 28.79 -17.15 -43.99
C GLU A 436 28.31 -18.59 -43.78
N GLU A 437 29.21 -19.56 -43.57
CA GLU A 437 28.83 -20.95 -43.28
C GLU A 437 28.11 -21.09 -41.93
N TYR A 438 28.53 -20.31 -40.93
CA TYR A 438 27.88 -20.27 -39.63
C TYR A 438 26.48 -19.68 -39.72
N LYS A 439 26.34 -18.50 -40.35
CA LYS A 439 25.04 -17.85 -40.56
C LYS A 439 24.08 -18.73 -41.36
N GLU A 440 24.55 -19.39 -42.41
CA GLU A 440 23.73 -20.28 -43.23
C GLU A 440 23.26 -21.52 -42.45
N GLU A 441 24.08 -22.07 -41.55
CA GLU A 441 23.66 -23.20 -40.71
C GLU A 441 22.66 -22.80 -39.61
N VAL A 442 22.84 -21.61 -39.04
CA VAL A 442 21.87 -20.97 -38.13
C VAL A 442 20.54 -20.77 -38.88
N LYS A 443 20.57 -20.20 -40.09
CA LYS A 443 19.40 -19.99 -40.96
C LYS A 443 18.66 -21.30 -41.27
N ASN A 444 19.39 -22.34 -41.69
CA ASN A 444 18.79 -23.63 -42.04
C ASN A 444 18.18 -24.34 -40.83
N THR A 445 18.82 -24.25 -39.67
CA THR A 445 18.30 -24.82 -38.42
C THR A 445 17.02 -24.10 -38.00
N LEU A 446 17.03 -22.77 -38.06
CA LEU A 446 15.88 -21.93 -37.78
C LEU A 446 14.69 -22.23 -38.69
N ASP A 447 14.91 -22.22 -40.01
CA ASP A 447 13.88 -22.51 -41.01
C ASP A 447 13.25 -23.88 -40.77
N LYS A 448 14.07 -24.88 -40.44
CA LYS A 448 13.60 -26.21 -40.08
C LYS A 448 12.77 -26.21 -38.80
N THR A 449 13.24 -25.57 -37.72
CA THR A 449 12.50 -25.50 -36.44
C THR A 449 11.11 -24.89 -36.61
N LEU A 450 10.98 -23.83 -37.41
CA LEU A 450 9.70 -23.17 -37.64
C LEU A 450 8.77 -24.03 -38.52
N LYS A 451 9.30 -24.60 -39.61
CA LYS A 451 8.54 -25.49 -40.52
C LYS A 451 8.08 -26.78 -39.86
N ASP A 452 8.89 -27.39 -39.01
CA ASP A 452 8.54 -28.61 -38.26
C ASP A 452 7.36 -28.37 -37.28
N ASN A 453 7.06 -27.10 -36.98
CA ASN A 453 5.98 -26.66 -36.11
C ASN A 453 4.83 -25.97 -36.86
N ASP A 454 4.75 -26.13 -38.18
CA ASP A 454 3.76 -25.51 -39.07
C ASP A 454 3.76 -23.96 -39.03
N ILE A 455 4.87 -23.32 -38.58
CA ILE A 455 5.04 -21.86 -38.59
C ILE A 455 5.68 -21.45 -39.91
N ALA A 456 4.89 -20.86 -40.80
CA ALA A 456 5.34 -20.38 -42.10
C ALA A 456 5.73 -18.89 -42.04
N VAL A 457 7.03 -18.61 -42.09
CA VAL A 457 7.59 -17.25 -42.20
C VAL A 457 8.34 -17.08 -43.52
N SER A 458 8.52 -15.82 -43.95
CA SER A 458 9.26 -15.51 -45.18
C SER A 458 10.77 -15.75 -45.03
N GLU A 459 11.46 -15.92 -46.15
CA GLU A 459 12.92 -16.14 -46.14
C GLU A 459 13.69 -14.93 -45.60
N ASP A 460 13.20 -13.71 -45.85
CA ASP A 460 13.80 -12.46 -45.35
C ASP A 460 13.76 -12.38 -43.82
N ILE A 461 12.67 -12.86 -43.19
CA ILE A 461 12.53 -12.93 -41.74
C ILE A 461 13.56 -13.90 -41.16
N ILE A 462 13.65 -15.10 -41.75
CA ILE A 462 14.61 -16.13 -41.32
C ILE A 462 16.05 -15.62 -41.43
N ASP A 463 16.37 -14.87 -42.49
CA ASP A 463 17.70 -14.26 -42.67
C ASP A 463 18.04 -13.22 -41.61
N GLU A 464 17.06 -12.42 -41.20
CA GLU A 464 17.24 -11.38 -40.19
C GLU A 464 17.35 -11.97 -38.77
N MET A 465 16.55 -13.00 -38.48
CA MET A 465 16.66 -13.79 -37.25
C MET A 465 18.02 -14.49 -37.15
N ALA A 466 18.47 -15.11 -38.24
CA ALA A 466 19.77 -15.77 -38.29
C ALA A 466 20.92 -14.77 -38.10
N GLN A 467 20.78 -13.55 -38.66
CA GLN A 467 21.74 -12.47 -38.43
C GLN A 467 21.79 -12.08 -36.95
N TYR A 468 20.64 -11.88 -36.29
CA TYR A 468 20.60 -11.53 -34.87
C TYR A 468 21.31 -12.56 -33.99
N VAL A 469 21.03 -13.85 -34.21
CA VAL A 469 21.68 -14.90 -33.41
C VAL A 469 23.18 -14.90 -33.65
N THR A 470 23.60 -14.78 -34.91
CA THR A 470 25.02 -14.71 -35.27
C THR A 470 25.72 -13.54 -34.57
N ASP A 471 25.12 -12.35 -34.59
CA ASP A 471 25.74 -11.13 -34.03
C ASP A 471 25.85 -11.14 -32.50
N ASN A 472 24.95 -11.83 -31.80
CA ASN A 472 24.82 -11.74 -30.34
C ASN A 472 25.29 -13.00 -29.59
N TYR A 473 25.36 -14.15 -30.27
CA TYR A 473 25.61 -15.43 -29.61
C TYR A 473 26.70 -16.29 -30.26
N GLU A 474 27.45 -15.75 -31.23
CA GLU A 474 28.54 -16.48 -31.89
C GLU A 474 29.64 -17.00 -30.96
N ASP A 475 29.85 -16.33 -29.82
CA ASP A 475 30.89 -16.64 -28.82
C ASP A 475 30.39 -17.57 -27.70
N LEU A 476 29.16 -18.10 -27.79
CA LEU A 476 28.65 -19.05 -26.81
C LEU A 476 29.35 -20.41 -26.97
N HIS A 477 30.42 -20.63 -26.19
CA HIS A 477 31.04 -21.95 -26.03
C HIS A 477 30.19 -22.84 -25.10
N LEU A 478 29.02 -23.26 -25.55
CA LEU A 478 28.15 -24.18 -24.80
C LEU A 478 28.26 -25.59 -25.41
N ASP A 479 28.71 -26.55 -24.60
CA ASP A 479 28.98 -27.93 -25.04
C ASP A 479 27.73 -28.82 -25.00
N GLU A 480 26.71 -28.48 -24.22
CA GLU A 480 25.47 -29.24 -24.04
C GLU A 480 24.22 -28.34 -24.05
N ILE A 481 23.11 -28.84 -24.62
CA ILE A 481 21.80 -28.17 -24.68
C ILE A 481 21.27 -27.81 -23.27
N ASP A 482 21.59 -28.64 -22.27
CA ASP A 482 21.17 -28.48 -20.88
C ASP A 482 21.87 -27.32 -20.15
N ASP A 483 22.96 -26.78 -20.70
CA ASP A 483 23.68 -25.62 -20.16
C ASP A 483 23.15 -24.27 -20.69
N ILE A 484 22.17 -24.29 -21.59
CA ILE A 484 21.58 -23.08 -22.15
C ILE A 484 20.50 -22.55 -21.20
N ASP A 485 20.79 -21.37 -20.64
CA ASP A 485 19.85 -20.59 -19.84
C ASP A 485 18.58 -20.24 -20.64
N ASP A 486 17.41 -20.48 -20.03
CA ASP A 486 16.11 -20.13 -20.60
C ASP A 486 15.98 -18.62 -20.87
N ASP A 487 16.78 -17.78 -20.19
CA ASP A 487 16.86 -16.35 -20.48
C ASP A 487 17.42 -16.07 -21.89
N LYS A 488 18.44 -16.81 -22.33
CA LYS A 488 19.02 -16.67 -23.68
C LYS A 488 18.06 -17.16 -24.76
N VAL A 489 17.34 -18.24 -24.46
CA VAL A 489 16.30 -18.77 -25.36
C VAL A 489 15.17 -17.75 -25.52
N SER A 490 14.76 -17.13 -24.42
CA SER A 490 13.74 -16.07 -24.43
C SER A 490 14.19 -14.89 -25.28
N ASP A 491 15.44 -14.43 -25.11
CA ASP A 491 15.99 -13.31 -25.92
C ASP A 491 15.95 -13.60 -27.43
N VAL A 492 16.29 -14.83 -27.83
CA VAL A 492 16.22 -15.25 -29.23
C VAL A 492 14.77 -15.35 -29.71
N LEU A 493 13.85 -15.91 -28.92
CA LEU A 493 12.42 -15.97 -29.28
C LEU A 493 11.77 -14.58 -29.38
N ILE A 494 12.29 -13.61 -28.63
CA ILE A 494 11.86 -12.22 -28.69
C ILE A 494 12.46 -11.51 -29.90
N SER A 495 13.73 -11.76 -30.23
CA SER A 495 14.32 -11.22 -31.46
C SER A 495 13.70 -11.81 -32.72
N TYR A 496 13.21 -13.04 -32.62
CA TYR A 496 12.42 -13.72 -33.65
C TYR A 496 11.16 -12.94 -33.99
N TYR A 497 10.47 -12.50 -32.94
CA TYR A 497 9.36 -11.58 -33.05
C TYR A 497 9.84 -10.24 -33.66
N ASP A 498 10.89 -9.58 -33.15
CA ASP A 498 11.38 -8.31 -33.74
C ASP A 498 11.72 -8.39 -35.25
N ALA A 499 12.29 -9.50 -35.71
CA ALA A 499 12.64 -9.73 -37.12
C ALA A 499 11.42 -10.01 -38.00
N TYR A 500 10.48 -10.83 -37.52
CA TYR A 500 9.17 -11.04 -38.15
C TYR A 500 8.45 -9.70 -38.43
N LEU A 501 8.61 -8.75 -37.51
CA LEU A 501 7.86 -7.50 -37.52
C LEU A 501 8.43 -6.45 -38.47
N LYS A 502 9.75 -6.40 -38.61
CA LYS A 502 10.39 -5.60 -39.66
C LYS A 502 9.95 -6.02 -41.07
N TYR A 503 9.71 -7.30 -41.28
CA TYR A 503 9.23 -7.80 -42.57
C TYR A 503 7.81 -7.32 -42.88
N LEU A 504 6.90 -7.37 -41.90
CA LEU A 504 5.54 -6.83 -42.07
C LEU A 504 5.55 -5.34 -42.42
N ASP A 505 6.39 -4.56 -41.74
CA ASP A 505 6.54 -3.11 -41.98
C ASP A 505 7.09 -2.80 -43.39
N ASN A 506 7.93 -3.68 -43.94
CA ASN A 506 8.42 -3.61 -45.32
C ASN A 506 7.39 -4.03 -46.37
N MET A 507 6.36 -4.80 -46.02
CA MET A 507 5.29 -5.19 -46.94
C MET A 507 4.14 -4.17 -47.02
N ASN A 508 3.97 -3.35 -45.99
CA ASN A 508 2.91 -2.34 -45.89
C ASN A 508 3.32 -0.94 -46.41
N ASN A 509 4.60 -0.76 -46.77
CA ASN A 509 5.15 0.42 -47.46
C ASN A 509 5.42 0.14 -48.94
#